data_AF-A0A1X7U6J8-F1
#
_entry.id   AF-A0A1X7U6J8-F1
#
_cell.length_a   1.000
_cell.length_b   1.000
_cell.length_c   1.000
_cell.angle_alpha   90.00
_cell.angle_beta   90.00
_cell.angle_gamma   90.00
#
_symmetry.space_group_name_H-M   'P 1'
#
loop_
_entity.id
_entity.type
_entity.pdbx_description
1 polymer ?
#
loop_
_entity_poly.entity_id
_entity_poly.type
_entity_poly.pdbx_seq_one_letter_code
_entity_poly.pdbx_strand_id
1 'polypeptide(L)' 'MKYLKTILNHFWSRWRREYLTELREGHRRICPDESSITTEDVVIVYDDTHRGLWRLGVVEKTPRGKDNVMRRAV' A
#
# COMPACT_ATOMS: atom_id res chain seq x y z
N MET A 1 8.70 -17.26 -36.57
CA MET A 1 8.11 -17.29 -35.21
C MET A 1 9.10 -17.03 -34.06
N LYS A 2 10.42 -17.27 -34.17
CA LYS A 2 11.38 -17.02 -33.07
C LYS A 2 11.58 -15.53 -32.73
N TYR A 3 11.65 -14.67 -33.76
CA TYR A 3 11.88 -13.23 -33.60
C TYR A 3 10.80 -12.51 -32.76
N LEU A 4 9.52 -12.79 -33.05
CA LEU A 4 8.38 -12.24 -32.30
C LEU A 4 8.41 -12.62 -30.81
N LYS A 5 8.74 -13.88 -30.50
CA LYS A 5 8.89 -14.35 -29.12
C LYS A 5 10.03 -13.61 -28.40
N THR A 6 11.16 -13.40 -29.08
CA THR A 6 12.29 -12.65 -28.51
C THR A 6 11.92 -11.21 -28.21
N ILE A 7 11.22 -10.52 -29.12
CA ILE A 7 10.75 -9.16 -28.90
C ILE A 7 9.79 -9.08 -27.72
N LEU A 8 8.80 -9.98 -27.65
CA LEU A 8 7.84 -10.01 -26.56
C LEU A 8 8.52 -10.30 -25.21
N ASN A 9 9.45 -11.25 -25.16
CA ASN A 9 10.20 -11.53 -23.94
C ASN A 9 11.05 -10.33 -23.49
N HIS A 10 11.69 -9.64 -24.43
CA HIS A 10 12.46 -8.44 -24.14
C HIS A 10 11.57 -7.30 -23.62
N PHE A 11 10.41 -7.11 -24.26
CA PHE A 11 9.41 -6.14 -23.81
C PHE A 11 8.94 -6.45 -22.38
N TRP A 12 8.51 -7.68 -22.10
CA TRP A 12 8.03 -8.07 -20.77
C TRP A 12 9.10 -7.98 -19.69
N SER A 13 10.35 -8.33 -20.01
CA SER A 13 11.48 -8.18 -19.09
C SER A 13 11.72 -6.72 -18.72
N ARG A 14 11.73 -5.82 -19.72
CA ARG A 14 11.89 -4.38 -19.49
C ARG A 14 10.70 -3.78 -18.75
N TRP A 15 9.48 -4.08 -19.18
CA TRP A 15 8.26 -3.62 -18.51
C TRP A 15 8.25 -4.04 -17.03
N ARG A 16 8.53 -5.30 -16.71
CA ARG A 16 8.55 -5.78 -15.31
C ARG A 16 9.61 -5.05 -14.47
N ARG A 17 10.77 -4.74 -15.05
CA ARG A 17 11.88 -4.10 -14.33
C ARG A 17 11.66 -2.60 -14.14
N GLU A 18 11.25 -1.93 -15.20
CA GLU A 18 11.21 -0.46 -15.26
C GLU A 18 9.84 0.04 -14.80
N TYR A 19 8.76 -0.45 -15.39
CA TYR A 19 7.41 0.03 -15.09
C TYR A 19 6.98 -0.24 -13.65
N LEU A 20 7.25 -1.43 -13.09
CA LEU A 20 6.88 -1.72 -11.70
C LEU A 20 7.68 -0.88 -10.70
N THR A 21 8.94 -0.57 -11.03
CA THR A 21 9.79 0.28 -10.18
C THR A 21 9.31 1.73 -10.26
N GLU A 22 9.05 2.25 -11.45
CA GLU A 22 8.48 3.59 -11.66
C GLU A 22 7.10 3.73 -11.01
N LEU A 23 6.25 2.71 -11.11
CA LEU A 23 4.93 2.67 -10.48
C LEU A 23 5.06 2.69 -8.94
N ARG A 24 6.03 1.95 -8.39
CA ARG A 24 6.31 1.96 -6.95
C ARG A 24 6.80 3.32 -6.49
N GLU A 25 7.75 3.92 -7.21
CA GLU A 25 8.30 5.23 -6.85
C GLU A 25 7.29 6.37 -7.09
N GLY A 26 6.37 6.24 -8.06
CA GLY A 26 5.25 7.16 -8.26
C GLY A 26 4.14 7.02 -7.20
N HIS A 27 3.90 5.79 -6.71
CA HIS A 27 2.97 5.52 -5.59
C HIS A 27 3.60 5.67 -4.21
N ARG A 28 4.92 5.89 -4.13
CA ARG A 28 5.59 6.31 -2.92
C ARG A 28 5.12 7.74 -2.63
N ARG A 29 3.93 7.82 -2.03
CA ARG A 29 3.41 9.05 -1.47
C ARG A 29 4.51 9.64 -0.60
N ILE A 30 4.70 10.94 -0.77
CA ILE A 30 5.21 11.83 0.26
C ILE A 30 4.28 11.59 1.45
N CYS A 31 4.58 10.61 2.30
CA CYS A 31 3.97 10.57 3.60
C CYS A 31 4.66 11.69 4.36
N PRO A 32 3.96 12.79 4.71
CA PRO A 32 4.42 13.56 5.85
C PRO A 32 4.47 12.57 7.01
N ASP A 33 5.34 12.82 7.96
CA ASP A 33 5.59 11.99 9.14
C ASP A 33 4.38 11.94 10.12
N GLU A 34 3.16 12.11 9.62
CA GLU A 34 1.93 12.18 10.38
C GLU A 34 1.01 11.04 9.94
N SER A 35 1.23 9.90 10.59
CA SER A 35 0.26 8.81 10.70
C SER A 35 -0.91 9.23 11.60
N SER A 36 -1.51 10.39 11.35
CA SER A 36 -2.70 10.87 12.05
C SER A 36 -3.93 10.23 11.41
N ILE A 37 -4.26 9.03 11.87
CA ILE A 37 -5.53 8.39 11.55
C ILE A 37 -6.64 9.25 12.17
N THR A 38 -7.60 9.69 11.36
CA THR A 38 -8.75 10.48 11.80
C THR A 38 -10.01 9.62 11.90
N THR A 39 -10.99 10.09 12.68
CA THR A 39 -12.32 9.46 12.70
C THR A 39 -12.95 9.53 11.31
N GLU A 40 -13.64 8.47 10.91
CA GLU A 40 -14.23 8.24 9.58
C GLU A 40 -13.24 7.82 8.48
N ASP A 41 -11.94 7.69 8.78
CA ASP A 41 -10.99 7.14 7.81
C ASP A 41 -11.23 5.66 7.54
N VAL A 42 -11.11 5.27 6.27
CA VAL A 42 -11.17 3.88 5.83
C VAL A 42 -9.78 3.26 5.90
N VAL A 43 -9.65 2.21 6.71
CA VAL A 43 -8.37 1.53 6.98
C VAL A 43 -8.44 0.05 6.65
N ILE A 44 -7.30 -0.53 6.30
CA ILE A 44 -7.15 -1.98 6.16
C ILE A 44 -6.54 -2.52 7.46
N VAL A 45 -7.24 -3.44 8.11
CA VAL A 45 -6.83 -4.03 9.38
C VAL A 45 -5.95 -5.24 9.11
N TYR A 46 -4.75 -5.23 9.69
CA TYR A 46 -3.83 -6.37 9.63
C TYR A 46 -4.46 -7.59 10.30
N ASP A 47 -4.36 -8.73 9.61
CA ASP A 47 -4.75 -10.05 10.10
C ASP A 47 -3.69 -11.05 9.59
N ASP A 48 -3.60 -12.23 10.20
CA ASP A 48 -2.62 -13.26 9.83
C ASP A 48 -2.95 -13.95 8.47
N THR A 49 -4.01 -13.49 7.81
CA THR A 49 -4.42 -13.94 6.48
C THR A 49 -3.60 -13.28 5.37
N HIS A 50 -3.71 -13.83 4.14
CA HIS A 50 -3.11 -13.20 2.96
C HIS A 50 -3.58 -11.75 2.82
N ARG A 51 -2.67 -10.85 2.42
CA ARG A 51 -2.92 -9.41 2.32
C ARG A 51 -4.20 -9.02 1.55
N GLY A 52 -4.58 -9.81 0.54
CA GLY A 52 -5.79 -9.60 -0.25
C GLY A 52 -7.10 -9.92 0.48
N LEU A 53 -7.02 -10.55 1.65
CA LEU A 53 -8.16 -10.94 2.50
C LEU A 53 -8.24 -10.10 3.77
N TRP A 54 -7.35 -9.12 3.96
CA TRP A 54 -7.40 -8.22 5.09
C TRP A 54 -8.70 -7.43 5.10
N ARG A 55 -9.27 -7.27 6.29
CA ARG A 55 -10.57 -6.65 6.45
C ARG A 55 -10.44 -5.13 6.29
N LEU A 56 -11.41 -4.55 5.59
CA LEU A 56 -11.59 -3.11 5.55
C LEU A 56 -12.44 -2.69 6.76
N GLY A 57 -12.05 -1.61 7.42
CA GLY A 57 -12.78 -1.02 8.53
C GLY A 57 -12.86 0.49 8.39
N VAL A 58 -13.84 1.09 9.06
CA VAL A 58 -13.94 2.54 9.23
C VAL A 58 -13.58 2.85 10.67
N VAL A 59 -12.73 3.85 10.88
CA VAL A 59 -12.32 4.27 12.22
C VAL A 59 -13.46 5.04 12.88
N GLU A 60 -14.02 4.48 13.95
CA GLU A 60 -15.07 5.14 14.73
C GLU A 60 -14.45 6.10 15.75
N LYS A 61 -13.37 5.68 16.43
CA LYS A 61 -12.73 6.47 17.50
C LYS A 61 -11.22 6.24 17.58
N THR A 62 -10.45 7.29 17.83
CA THR A 62 -9.00 7.23 18.05
C THR A 62 -8.62 7.68 19.47
N PRO A 63 -8.62 6.78 20.46
CA PRO A 63 -8.21 7.13 21.82
C PRO A 63 -6.72 7.55 21.86
N ARG A 64 -6.46 8.74 22.39
CA ARG A 64 -5.09 9.23 22.63
C ARG A 64 -4.52 8.64 23.91
N GLY A 65 -3.27 8.16 23.84
CA GLY A 65 -2.54 7.71 25.02
C GLY A 65 -2.19 8.86 25.98
N LYS A 66 -1.71 8.53 27.18
CA LYS A 66 -1.26 9.50 28.20
C LYS A 66 -0.11 10.38 27.71
N ASP A 67 0.66 9.89 26.75
CA ASP A 67 1.76 10.57 26.06
C ASP A 67 1.32 11.30 24.78
N ASN A 68 -0.01 11.46 24.58
CA ASN A 68 -0.63 12.10 23.42
C ASN A 68 -0.33 11.43 22.07
N VAL A 69 0.22 10.21 22.07
CA VAL A 69 0.49 9.42 20.87
C VAL A 69 -0.69 8.49 20.59
N MET A 70 -1.15 8.47 19.34
CA MET A 70 -2.19 7.56 18.87
C MET A 70 -1.59 6.20 18.56
N ARG A 71 -2.11 5.14 19.19
CA ARG A 71 -1.64 3.76 18.96
C ARG A 71 -2.77 2.77 18.68
N ARG A 72 -4.02 3.20 18.82
CA ARG A 72 -5.21 2.37 18.65
C ARG A 72 -6.30 3.19 17.99
N ALA A 73 -7.00 2.53 17.06
CA ALA A 73 -8.28 2.96 16.53
C ALA A 73 -9.31 1.88 16.89
N VAL A 74 -10.54 2.30 17.15
CA VAL A 74 -11.72 1.44 17.33
C VAL A 74 -12.65 1.70 16.17
#